data_AF-A0A7V0JFF3-F1
#
_entry.id   AF-A0A7V0JFF3-F1
#
_cell.length_a   1.000
_cell.length_b   1.000
_cell.length_c   1.000
_cell.angle_alpha   90.00
_cell.angle_beta   90.00
_cell.angle_gamma   90.00
#
_symmetry.space_group_name_H-M   'P 1'
#
loop_
_entity.id
_entity.type
_entity.pdbx_description
1 polymer ?
#
loop_
_entity_poly.entity_id
_entity_poly.type
_entity_poly.pdbx_seq_one_letter_code
_entity_poly.pdbx_strand_id
1 'polypeptide(L)'
;MENIFHAIASAVDEKFPTGMSWHTELLNQMTLNIEELRSPVISRETARMLEEYLRFRHLFRKRYGFELEWESIRNLLERLPQVYNALESDLKTLLSSSES
;
A
#
# COMPACT_ATOMS: atom_id res chain seq x y z
N MET A 1 -2.74 6.42 -2.26
CA MET A 1 -2.09 5.46 -1.33
C MET A 1 -0.58 5.58 -1.40
N GLU A 2 0.10 5.25 -2.51
CA GLU A 2 1.57 5.25 -2.50
C GLU A 2 2.24 6.59 -2.18
N ASN A 3 1.63 7.72 -2.56
CA ASN A 3 2.16 9.03 -2.17
C ASN A 3 2.18 9.21 -0.64
N ILE A 4 1.22 8.62 0.07
CA ILE A 4 1.19 8.64 1.55
C ILE A 4 2.36 7.80 2.09
N PHE A 5 2.54 6.59 1.58
CA PHE A 5 3.64 5.72 2.01
C PHE A 5 5.00 6.30 1.64
N HIS A 6 5.11 6.95 0.48
CA HIS A 6 6.30 7.67 0.07
C HIS A 6 6.61 8.82 1.02
N ALA A 7 5.60 9.61 1.40
CA ALA A 7 5.77 10.70 2.36
C ALA A 7 6.26 10.17 3.72
N ILE A 8 5.68 9.09 4.22
CA ILE A 8 6.11 8.46 5.48
C ILE A 8 7.54 7.92 5.37
N ALA A 9 7.84 7.13 4.33
CA ALA A 9 9.17 6.56 4.15
C ALA A 9 10.26 7.64 3.98
N SER A 10 9.93 8.76 3.34
CA SER A 10 10.89 9.86 3.14
C SER A 10 11.08 10.71 4.39
N ALA A 11 10.02 10.93 5.16
CA ALA A 11 10.05 11.83 6.32
C ALA A 11 10.39 11.14 7.64
N VAL A 12 10.09 9.84 7.77
CA VAL A 12 10.23 9.07 9.02
C VAL A 12 11.31 8.00 8.90
N ASP A 13 11.28 7.21 7.82
CA ASP A 13 12.20 6.06 7.70
C ASP A 13 13.56 6.46 7.11
N GLU A 14 13.67 7.70 6.58
CA GLU A 14 14.82 8.25 5.84
C GLU A 14 15.34 7.38 4.68
N LYS A 15 14.58 6.32 4.33
CA LYS A 15 14.96 5.29 3.39
C LYS A 15 13.78 4.95 2.50
N PHE A 16 13.99 5.16 1.21
CA PHE A 16 13.01 4.87 0.17
C PHE A 16 13.53 3.72 -0.74
N PRO A 17 12.70 2.70 -1.03
CA PRO A 17 13.07 1.64 -1.97
C PRO A 17 13.27 2.19 -3.39
N THR A 18 14.23 1.65 -4.14
CA THR A 18 14.52 2.08 -5.52
C THR A 18 14.53 0.88 -6.46
N GLY A 19 14.34 1.12 -7.77
CA GLY A 19 14.34 0.06 -8.78
C GLY A 19 12.94 -0.37 -9.24
N MET A 20 12.82 -1.41 -10.07
CA MET A 20 11.56 -1.76 -10.75
C MET A 20 10.46 -2.30 -9.83
N SER A 21 10.80 -2.80 -8.63
CA SER A 21 9.91 -3.40 -7.64
C SER A 21 9.63 -2.49 -6.43
N TRP A 22 10.04 -1.21 -6.51
CA TRP A 22 10.00 -0.29 -5.36
C TRP A 22 8.61 -0.21 -4.72
N HIS A 23 7.54 -0.32 -5.52
CA HIS A 23 6.16 -0.28 -5.06
C HIS A 23 5.83 -1.38 -4.04
N THR A 24 6.26 -2.62 -4.30
CA THR A 24 6.03 -3.76 -3.40
C THR A 24 6.93 -3.68 -2.17
N GLU A 25 8.17 -3.24 -2.35
CA GLU A 25 9.11 -3.03 -1.24
C GLU A 25 8.61 -1.95 -0.28
N LEU A 26 8.06 -0.85 -0.82
CA LEU A 26 7.47 0.22 -0.03
C LEU A 26 6.27 -0.28 0.78
N LEU A 27 5.40 -1.08 0.16
CA LEU A 27 4.24 -1.67 0.85
C LEU A 27 4.67 -2.58 2.00
N ASN A 28 5.70 -3.41 1.77
CA ASN A 28 6.26 -4.27 2.81
C ASN A 28 6.89 -3.45 3.94
N GLN A 29 7.63 -2.39 3.62
CA GLN A 29 8.22 -1.48 4.59
C GLN A 29 7.18 -0.86 5.52
N MET A 30 6.00 -0.49 5.00
CA MET A 30 4.90 0.06 5.81
C MET A 30 4.32 -0.93 6.83
N THR A 31 4.58 -2.23 6.68
CA THR A 31 4.15 -3.27 7.63
C THR A 31 5.13 -3.50 8.78
N LEU A 32 6.34 -2.95 8.65
CA LEU A 32 7.39 -3.14 9.64
C LEU A 32 7.17 -2.23 10.84
N ASN A 33 7.39 -2.79 12.02
CA ASN A 33 7.67 -2.01 13.21
C ASN A 33 9.14 -1.60 13.14
N ILE A 34 9.41 -0.30 13.16
CA ILE A 34 10.76 0.25 13.15
C ILE A 34 10.97 0.86 14.53
N GLU A 35 11.77 0.18 15.34
CA GLU A 35 12.06 0.56 16.73
C GLU A 35 12.50 2.03 16.79
N GLU A 36 11.98 2.76 17.78
CA GLU A 36 12.21 4.20 18.02
C GLU A 36 11.71 5.18 16.94
N LEU A 37 11.33 4.71 15.75
CA LEU A 37 10.89 5.57 14.65
C LEU A 37 9.38 5.52 14.41
N ARG A 38 8.81 4.32 14.21
CA ARG A 38 7.38 4.16 14.02
C ARG A 38 6.89 2.72 14.20
N SER A 39 5.68 2.63 14.72
CA SER A 39 4.84 1.45 14.59
C SER A 39 4.52 1.12 13.12
N PRO A 40 4.03 -0.10 12.82
CA PRO A 40 3.50 -0.42 11.50
C PRO A 40 2.42 0.58 11.07
N VAL A 41 2.54 1.11 9.85
CA VAL A 41 1.57 2.05 9.26
C VAL A 41 0.30 1.31 8.83
N ILE A 42 0.48 0.08 8.33
CA ILE A 42 -0.60 -0.81 7.92
C ILE A 42 -0.35 -2.21 8.44
N SER A 43 -1.43 -2.96 8.64
CA SER A 43 -1.37 -4.38 8.95
C SER A 43 -0.87 -5.19 7.75
N ARG A 44 -0.40 -6.42 8.01
CA ARG A 44 -0.04 -7.37 6.94
C ARG A 44 -1.24 -7.77 6.07
N GLU A 45 -2.43 -7.80 6.66
CA GLU A 45 -3.68 -8.10 5.96
C GLU A 45 -4.00 -6.99 4.95
N THR A 46 -3.97 -5.73 5.39
CA THR A 46 -4.16 -4.56 4.53
C THR A 46 -3.10 -4.49 3.43
N ALA A 47 -1.83 -4.77 3.75
CA ALA A 47 -0.77 -4.83 2.75
C ALA A 47 -1.06 -5.89 1.68
N ARG A 48 -1.45 -7.11 2.06
CA ARG A 48 -1.82 -8.17 1.11
C ARG A 48 -2.97 -7.75 0.20
N MET A 49 -3.98 -7.08 0.75
CA MET A 49 -5.11 -6.56 -0.02
C MET A 49 -4.68 -5.48 -1.02
N LEU A 50 -3.78 -4.58 -0.64
CA LEU A 50 -3.27 -3.49 -1.48
C LEU A 50 -2.32 -3.96 -2.59
N GLU A 51 -1.64 -5.09 -2.39
CA GLU A 51 -0.64 -5.62 -3.31
C GLU A 51 -1.22 -5.94 -4.70
N GLU A 52 -2.47 -6.42 -4.76
CA GLU A 52 -3.19 -6.67 -6.02
C GLU A 52 -3.41 -5.39 -6.84
N TYR A 53 -3.69 -4.26 -6.18
CA TYR A 53 -3.86 -2.96 -6.83
C TYR A 53 -2.53 -2.41 -7.37
N LEU A 54 -1.43 -2.63 -6.63
CA LEU A 54 -0.09 -2.23 -7.09
C LEU A 54 0.36 -3.04 -8.29
N ARG A 55 0.15 -4.37 -8.26
CA ARG A 55 0.39 -5.25 -9.41
C ARG A 55 -0.43 -4.83 -10.61
N PHE A 56 -1.73 -4.60 -10.43
CA PHE A 56 -2.62 -4.13 -11.50
C PHE A 56 -2.08 -2.85 -12.13
N ARG A 57 -1.72 -1.84 -11.33
CA ARG A 57 -1.19 -0.58 -11.86
C ARG A 57 0.19 -0.72 -12.54
N HIS A 58 1.01 -1.67 -12.11
CA HIS A 58 2.30 -1.95 -12.75
C HIS A 58 2.11 -2.62 -14.12
N LEU A 59 1.23 -3.62 -14.18
CA LEU A 59 0.76 -4.17 -15.45
C LEU A 59 0.17 -3.03 -16.30
N PHE A 60 -0.48 -2.04 -15.65
CA PHE A 60 -1.10 -0.92 -16.34
C PHE A 60 -0.19 -0.08 -17.20
N ARG A 61 1.02 0.10 -16.72
CA ARG A 61 2.01 0.90 -17.41
C ARG A 61 2.76 0.14 -18.49
N LYS A 62 2.71 -1.21 -18.50
CA LYS A 62 3.66 -2.02 -19.30
C LYS A 62 3.15 -2.50 -20.66
N ARG A 63 1.85 -2.72 -20.86
CA ARG A 63 1.21 -3.12 -22.14
C ARG A 63 -0.25 -3.51 -21.85
N TYR A 64 -1.21 -3.13 -22.69
CA TYR A 64 -2.58 -3.69 -22.58
C TYR A 64 -3.19 -4.20 -23.86
N GLY A 65 -3.80 -5.39 -23.73
CA GLY A 65 -4.88 -5.92 -24.57
C GLY A 65 -6.19 -5.98 -23.76
N PHE A 66 -7.34 -5.88 -24.42
CA PHE A 66 -8.60 -5.41 -23.82
C PHE A 66 -9.51 -6.45 -23.14
N GLU A 67 -9.44 -7.74 -23.48
CA GLU A 67 -10.52 -8.70 -23.15
C GLU A 67 -10.36 -9.41 -21.79
N LEU A 68 -9.14 -9.77 -21.37
CA LEU A 68 -8.86 -10.43 -20.08
C LEU A 68 -8.87 -9.47 -18.87
N GLU A 69 -9.04 -8.17 -19.12
CA GLU A 69 -8.85 -7.10 -18.14
C GLU A 69 -10.13 -6.70 -17.41
N TRP A 70 -11.31 -6.91 -18.02
CA TRP A 70 -12.58 -6.48 -17.42
C TRP A 70 -12.90 -7.22 -16.12
N GLU A 71 -12.67 -8.52 -16.08
CA GLU A 71 -12.90 -9.34 -14.89
C GLU A 71 -11.93 -8.96 -13.76
N SER A 72 -10.65 -8.71 -14.11
CA SER A 72 -9.64 -8.23 -13.17
C SER A 72 -10.00 -6.85 -12.59
N ILE A 73 -10.43 -5.90 -13.42
CA ILE A 73 -10.86 -4.57 -12.98
C ILE A 73 -12.11 -4.67 -12.11
N ARG A 74 -13.09 -5.48 -12.53
CA ARG A 74 -14.33 -5.70 -11.77
C ARG A 74 -14.03 -6.25 -10.37
N ASN A 75 -13.19 -7.26 -10.27
CA ASN A 75 -12.78 -7.83 -8.98
C ASN A 75 -12.10 -6.80 -8.07
N LEU A 76 -11.25 -5.93 -8.63
CA LEU A 76 -10.65 -4.83 -7.87
C LEU A 76 -11.70 -3.79 -7.43
N LEU A 77 -12.66 -3.43 -8.28
CA LEU A 77 -13.72 -2.48 -7.93
C LEU A 77 -14.65 -3.04 -6.84
N GLU A 78 -15.03 -4.31 -6.92
CA GLU A 78 -15.89 -4.97 -5.92
C GLU A 78 -15.22 -5.03 -4.54
N ARG A 79 -13.89 -5.20 -4.48
CA ARG A 79 -13.12 -5.26 -3.23
C ARG A 79 -12.69 -3.89 -2.71
N LEU A 80 -12.80 -2.83 -3.51
CA LEU A 80 -12.30 -1.50 -3.18
C LEU A 80 -12.87 -0.94 -1.86
N PRO A 81 -14.18 -1.05 -1.55
CA PRO A 81 -14.72 -0.55 -0.28
C PRO A 81 -14.08 -1.24 0.93
N GLN A 82 -13.89 -2.56 0.85
CA GLN A 82 -13.27 -3.35 1.93
C GLN A 82 -11.82 -2.91 2.15
N VAL A 83 -11.06 -2.74 1.06
CA VAL A 83 -9.64 -2.34 1.10
C VAL A 83 -9.49 -0.93 1.63
N TYR A 84 -10.38 -0.02 1.21
CA TYR A 84 -10.39 1.35 1.69
C TYR A 84 -10.65 1.40 3.20
N ASN A 85 -11.65 0.69 3.70
CA ASN A 85 -11.99 0.65 5.12
C ASN A 85 -10.84 0.06 5.97
N ALA A 86 -10.18 -0.98 5.48
CA ALA A 86 -9.02 -1.58 6.15
C ALA A 86 -7.86 -0.56 6.24
N LEU A 87 -7.54 0.11 5.12
CA LEU A 87 -6.51 1.14 5.10
C LEU A 87 -6.86 2.34 6.00
N GLU A 88 -8.11 2.80 5.97
CA GLU A 88 -8.55 3.91 6.81
C GLU A 88 -8.46 3.56 8.30
N SER A 89 -8.85 2.35 8.68
CA SER A 89 -8.74 1.86 10.06
C SER A 89 -7.29 1.81 10.54
N ASP A 90 -6.38 1.29 9.70
CA ASP A 90 -4.95 1.23 10.01
C ASP A 90 -4.37 2.65 10.19
N LEU A 91 -4.69 3.58 9.29
CA LEU A 91 -4.22 4.96 9.39
C LEU A 91 -4.77 5.69 10.61
N LYS A 92 -6.04 5.46 10.99
CA LYS A 92 -6.61 6.00 12.23
C LYS A 92 -5.90 5.45 13.46
N THR A 93 -5.58 4.16 13.45
CA THR A 93 -4.84 3.50 14.55
C THR A 93 -3.43 4.07 14.68
N LEU A 94 -2.74 4.31 13.56
CA LEU A 94 -1.43 4.95 13.53
C LEU A 94 -1.49 6.35 14.17
N LEU A 95 -2.44 7.19 13.76
CA LEU A 95 -2.59 8.56 14.26
C LEU A 95 -2.95 8.60 15.75
N SER A 96 -3.82 7.70 16.22
CA SER A 96 -4.14 7.62 17.65
C SER A 96 -2.97 7.11 18.50
N SER A 97 -2.06 6.33 17.91
CA SER A 97 -0.88 5.81 18.62
C SER A 97 0.22 6.86 18.81
N SER A 98 0.19 7.96 18.04
CA SER A 98 1.16 9.06 18.13
C SER A 98 0.77 10.18 19.10
N GLU A 99 -0.43 10.13 19.70
CA GLU A 99 -0.93 11.13 20.65
C GLU A 99 -0.74 10.72 22.14
N SER A 100 0.11 9.73 22.44
CA SER A 100 0.37 9.24 23.82
C SER A 100 1.85 9.23 24.18
#